data_AF-G7JK03-F1
#
_entry.id   AF-G7JK03-F1
#
_cell.length_a   1.000
_cell.length_b   1.000
_cell.length_c   1.000
_cell.angle_alpha   90.00
_cell.angle_beta   90.00
_cell.angle_gamma   90.00
#
_symmetry.space_group_name_H-M   'P 1'
#
loop_
_entity.id
_entity.type
_entity.pdbx_description
1 polymer ?
#
loop_
_entity_poly.entity_id
_entity_poly.type
_entity_poly.pdbx_seq_one_letter_code
_entity_poly.pdbx_strand_id
1 'polypeptide(L)'
;MRKTKSLSFSFLAITCFFLLHSQSIIQALEHIATSEYEALGLATEPKRETLEIIIGGGGGGSAPAPSPESSCPPPPPPPCPPTLSRLDRARRVLLKFKSNIYDPTGYTSNWNENTDTCNFHGILCGIFPNTNDRAVAGLDFNQKKFQGKNCDTIPLKGILDQIEELTFFHVNSNSFYGSIPKEITNYKYFYELDLSNNKLVGEFPKEVLDSKQLVFLDLRFNQLTGSVPSQLFKKDLDVIFINNNKFSQCLPENFGSTPARYLTFAHNNFVGEIPRSIGNANKTLTEVLFLGNKFEGCLPYEIGYLKKATVFDVSQNSLTGPIPASFGCLEKIQFLNLAHNKFYGTVPESVCVLSGIKNNGNLSLAGNYFTKLEPACWSLLKSKILDVSNNCIPGLPNQRSKQECYEFQCKIKPCSNPQSLSYVPCKPHWGNKQNNAPASQEMATEPVTYKSLNPHRLRP
;
A
#
# COMPACT_ATOMS: atom_id res chain seq x y z
N MET A 1 -44.78 -42.59 -29.42
CA MET A 1 -43.55 -41.93 -29.91
C MET A 1 -42.66 -41.57 -28.72
N ARG A 2 -41.37 -41.97 -28.75
CA ARG A 2 -40.20 -41.51 -27.96
C ARG A 2 -40.36 -41.53 -26.42
N LYS A 3 -40.00 -42.60 -25.70
CA LYS A 3 -38.66 -43.11 -25.31
C LYS A 3 -37.68 -42.07 -24.74
N THR A 4 -37.41 -42.29 -23.46
CA THR A 4 -36.40 -41.77 -22.54
C THR A 4 -34.95 -41.91 -23.05
N LYS A 5 -34.18 -40.81 -23.00
CA LYS A 5 -32.70 -40.81 -22.93
C LYS A 5 -32.24 -39.49 -22.28
N SER A 6 -31.82 -39.55 -21.02
CA SER A 6 -30.90 -38.55 -20.42
C SER A 6 -30.28 -39.13 -19.14
N LEU A 7 -29.46 -40.16 -19.32
CA LEU A 7 -28.53 -40.68 -18.30
C LEU A 7 -27.35 -41.30 -19.06
N SER A 8 -26.44 -40.46 -19.55
CA SER A 8 -25.15 -40.92 -20.10
C SER A 8 -24.06 -39.85 -20.13
N PHE A 9 -24.35 -38.58 -19.81
CA PHE A 9 -23.32 -37.53 -19.80
C PHE A 9 -22.63 -37.34 -18.44
N SER A 10 -23.19 -37.89 -17.36
CA SER A 10 -22.65 -37.69 -16.00
C SER A 10 -21.55 -38.69 -15.61
N PHE A 11 -21.38 -39.80 -16.33
CA PHE A 11 -20.35 -40.80 -16.02
C PHE A 11 -19.00 -40.54 -16.69
N LEU A 12 -18.97 -39.83 -17.81
CA LEU A 12 -17.71 -39.50 -18.51
C LEU A 12 -16.96 -38.30 -17.87
N ALA A 13 -17.68 -37.42 -17.18
CA ALA A 13 -17.07 -36.28 -16.49
C ALA A 13 -16.44 -36.65 -15.13
N ILE A 14 -16.96 -37.70 -14.48
CA ILE A 14 -16.47 -38.15 -13.17
C ILE A 14 -15.18 -38.97 -13.31
N THR A 15 -15.01 -39.75 -14.39
CA THR A 15 -13.79 -40.53 -14.63
C THR A 15 -12.58 -39.67 -15.04
N CYS A 16 -12.78 -38.54 -15.73
CA CYS A 16 -11.70 -37.57 -16.00
C CYS A 16 -11.21 -36.82 -14.74
N PHE A 17 -12.08 -36.62 -13.75
CA PHE A 17 -11.71 -35.92 -12.51
C PHE A 17 -10.82 -36.79 -11.60
N PHE A 18 -11.00 -38.12 -11.61
CA PHE A 18 -10.18 -39.06 -10.84
C PHE A 18 -8.80 -39.35 -11.44
N LEU A 19 -8.64 -39.25 -12.77
CA LEU A 19 -7.33 -39.42 -13.44
C LEU A 19 -6.40 -38.21 -13.29
N LEU A 20 -6.94 -37.00 -13.11
CA LEU A 20 -6.16 -35.77 -12.90
C LEU A 20 -5.75 -35.57 -11.42
N HIS A 21 -6.49 -36.14 -10.47
CA HIS A 21 -6.16 -36.05 -9.04
C HIS A 21 -5.15 -37.13 -8.57
N SER A 22 -4.99 -38.25 -9.31
CA SER A 22 -4.02 -39.28 -8.94
C SER A 22 -2.57 -38.93 -9.34
N GLN A 23 -2.35 -38.16 -10.41
CA GLN A 23 -1.00 -37.69 -10.78
C GLN A 23 -0.46 -36.61 -9.82
N SER A 24 -1.33 -35.79 -9.25
CA SER A 24 -0.95 -34.72 -8.31
C SER A 24 -0.56 -35.26 -6.92
N ILE A 25 -1.08 -36.44 -6.53
CA ILE A 25 -0.76 -37.10 -5.26
C ILE A 25 0.58 -37.86 -5.34
N ILE A 26 0.95 -38.38 -6.51
CA ILE A 26 2.23 -39.08 -6.70
C ILE A 26 3.42 -38.10 -6.68
N GLN A 27 3.27 -36.88 -7.21
CA GLN A 27 4.31 -35.83 -7.11
C GLN A 27 4.45 -35.21 -5.71
N ALA A 28 3.42 -35.31 -4.87
CA ALA A 28 3.48 -34.83 -3.47
C ALA A 28 4.19 -35.83 -2.53
N LEU A 29 4.22 -37.13 -2.88
CA LEU A 29 4.86 -38.17 -2.07
C LEU A 29 6.37 -38.33 -2.35
N GLU A 30 6.86 -37.94 -3.53
CA GLU A 30 8.32 -37.91 -3.82
C GLU A 30 9.05 -36.73 -3.17
N HIS A 31 8.34 -35.63 -2.87
CA HIS A 31 8.93 -34.47 -2.18
C HIS A 31 9.02 -34.62 -0.66
N ILE A 32 8.32 -35.58 -0.07
CA ILE A 32 8.37 -35.86 1.38
C ILE A 32 9.51 -36.84 1.72
N ALA A 33 9.94 -37.69 0.77
CA ALA A 33 11.02 -38.66 0.98
C ALA A 33 12.45 -38.09 0.87
N THR A 34 12.62 -36.84 0.45
CA THR A 34 13.94 -36.19 0.27
C THR A 34 14.31 -35.20 1.39
N SER A 35 13.45 -35.02 2.39
CA SER A 35 13.63 -34.05 3.48
C SER A 35 14.00 -34.68 4.84
N GLU A 36 14.14 -36.01 4.94
CA GLU A 36 14.48 -36.69 6.20
C GLU A 36 15.93 -37.19 6.33
N TYR A 37 16.79 -36.98 5.33
CA TYR A 37 18.22 -37.36 5.40
C TYR A 37 19.20 -36.23 5.77
N GLU A 38 18.72 -34.99 5.95
CA GLU A 38 19.55 -33.84 6.39
C GLU A 38 19.44 -33.52 7.90
N ALA A 39 18.64 -34.27 8.66
CA ALA A 39 18.40 -34.01 10.09
C ALA A 39 19.29 -34.82 11.07
N LEU A 40 20.23 -35.64 10.58
CA LEU A 40 21.18 -36.38 11.43
C LEU A 40 22.62 -35.98 11.07
N GLY A 41 23.06 -34.85 11.62
CA GLY A 41 24.41 -34.33 11.45
C GLY A 41 25.48 -35.27 11.98
N LEU A 42 26.21 -35.93 11.08
CA LEU A 42 27.53 -36.52 11.31
C LEU A 42 28.29 -36.57 9.98
N ALA A 43 29.20 -35.61 9.74
CA ALA A 43 30.34 -35.80 8.85
C ALA A 43 31.47 -34.82 9.22
N THR A 44 32.56 -35.42 9.68
CA THR A 44 33.84 -34.82 10.08
C THR A 44 34.71 -34.45 8.86
N GLU A 45 35.45 -33.35 8.97
CA GLU A 45 36.48 -32.88 8.01
C GLU A 45 37.56 -33.92 7.71
N PRO A 46 38.22 -33.84 6.53
CA PRO A 46 39.60 -34.26 6.41
C PRO A 46 40.53 -33.07 6.11
N LYS A 47 41.42 -32.81 7.07
CA LYS A 47 42.68 -32.09 6.89
C LYS A 47 43.53 -32.77 5.81
N ARG A 48 44.11 -31.98 4.91
CA ARG A 48 45.21 -32.42 4.03
C ARG A 48 46.51 -32.41 4.84
N GLU A 49 47.06 -33.59 5.09
CA GLU A 49 48.44 -33.78 5.54
C GLU A 49 49.37 -33.87 4.32
N THR A 50 50.43 -33.06 4.37
CA THR A 50 51.64 -33.13 3.55
C THR A 50 52.49 -34.32 3.95
N LEU A 51 52.84 -35.18 2.99
CA LEU A 51 53.81 -36.26 3.15
C LEU A 51 55.15 -35.82 2.56
N GLU A 52 56.13 -35.55 3.43
CA GLU A 52 57.55 -35.54 3.09
C GLU A 52 58.07 -36.98 3.04
N ILE A 53 58.73 -37.36 1.95
CA ILE A 53 59.64 -38.50 1.91
C ILE A 53 60.93 -38.02 1.25
N ILE A 54 62.02 -38.07 2.00
CA ILE A 54 63.40 -37.84 1.54
C ILE A 54 64.18 -39.18 1.63
N ILE A 55 65.25 -39.25 0.82
CA ILE A 55 66.37 -40.21 0.73
C ILE A 55 66.17 -41.25 -0.39
N GLY A 56 67.04 -41.43 -1.39
CA GLY A 56 68.33 -40.80 -1.73
C GLY A 56 69.11 -41.71 -2.71
N GLY A 57 69.89 -41.09 -3.61
CA GLY A 57 71.13 -41.66 -4.18
C GLY A 57 71.06 -42.55 -5.43
N GLY A 58 71.71 -42.10 -6.52
CA GLY A 58 72.13 -42.96 -7.65
C GLY A 58 72.46 -42.18 -8.92
N GLY A 59 73.75 -41.91 -9.15
CA GLY A 59 74.25 -41.17 -10.31
C GLY A 59 74.26 -41.95 -11.62
N GLY A 60 74.21 -41.23 -12.73
CA GLY A 60 74.39 -41.77 -14.08
C GLY A 60 74.22 -40.66 -15.12
N GLY A 61 75.32 -40.19 -15.71
CA GLY A 61 75.33 -39.09 -16.66
C GLY A 61 74.62 -39.40 -17.97
N SER A 62 73.96 -38.38 -18.54
CA SER A 62 73.62 -38.28 -19.95
C SER A 62 73.40 -36.81 -20.34
N ALA A 63 73.81 -36.48 -21.57
CA ALA A 63 74.05 -35.15 -22.11
C ALA A 63 72.84 -34.19 -22.12
N PRO A 64 73.05 -32.85 -22.21
CA PRO A 64 71.95 -31.89 -22.23
C PRO A 64 71.24 -31.88 -23.60
N ALA A 65 69.91 -32.03 -23.57
CA ALA A 65 69.04 -31.73 -24.71
C ALA A 65 68.93 -30.20 -24.90
N PRO A 66 68.71 -29.72 -26.14
CA PRO A 66 68.75 -28.29 -26.44
C PRO A 66 67.56 -27.55 -25.83
N SER A 67 67.83 -26.34 -25.35
CA SER A 67 66.87 -25.37 -24.84
C SER A 67 65.74 -25.09 -25.84
N PRO A 68 64.46 -25.09 -25.42
CA PRO A 68 63.38 -24.64 -26.29
C PRO A 68 63.44 -23.12 -26.44
N GLU A 69 63.27 -22.70 -27.69
CA GLU A 69 63.24 -21.32 -28.15
C GLU A 69 62.30 -20.44 -27.32
N SER A 70 62.68 -19.16 -27.20
CA SER A 70 61.93 -18.10 -26.55
C SER A 70 60.48 -18.04 -27.05
N SER A 71 59.53 -18.43 -26.21
CA SER A 71 58.13 -18.11 -26.43
C SER A 71 57.92 -16.61 -26.21
N CYS A 72 57.42 -15.92 -27.24
CA CYS A 72 56.94 -14.56 -27.12
C CYS A 72 55.95 -14.44 -25.95
N PRO A 73 55.99 -13.36 -25.14
CA PRO A 73 54.97 -13.13 -24.13
C PRO A 73 53.58 -13.04 -24.78
N PRO A 74 52.53 -13.60 -24.16
CA PRO A 74 51.18 -13.51 -24.69
C PRO A 74 50.78 -12.03 -24.84
N PRO A 75 50.06 -11.67 -25.92
CA PRO A 75 49.59 -10.31 -26.10
C PRO A 75 48.77 -9.88 -24.87
N PRO A 76 48.87 -8.60 -24.45
CA PRO A 76 48.09 -8.10 -23.34
C PRO A 76 46.60 -8.37 -23.60
N PRO A 77 45.84 -8.77 -22.56
CA PRO A 77 44.41 -8.98 -22.71
C PRO A 77 43.78 -7.71 -23.29
N PRO A 78 42.81 -7.83 -24.21
CA PRO A 78 42.16 -6.67 -24.79
C PRO A 78 41.60 -5.79 -23.64
N PRO A 79 41.73 -4.46 -23.74
CA PRO A 79 41.20 -3.56 -22.72
C PRO A 79 39.72 -3.91 -22.48
N CYS A 80 39.33 -4.10 -21.21
CA CYS A 80 37.94 -4.34 -20.85
C CYS A 80 37.07 -3.26 -21.54
N PRO A 81 35.96 -3.64 -22.20
CA PRO A 81 35.10 -2.65 -22.82
C PRO A 81 34.71 -1.59 -21.77
N PRO A 82 34.74 -0.29 -22.12
CA PRO A 82 34.46 0.77 -21.17
C PRO A 82 33.08 0.55 -20.55
N THR A 83 33.02 0.53 -19.22
CA THR A 83 31.74 0.42 -18.50
C THR A 83 30.87 1.61 -18.88
N LEU A 84 29.69 1.33 -19.44
CA LEU A 84 28.75 2.38 -19.85
C LEU A 84 28.45 3.33 -18.68
N SER A 85 28.42 4.63 -18.97
CA SER A 85 28.02 5.63 -17.98
C SER A 85 26.60 5.38 -17.48
N ARG A 86 26.25 5.93 -16.31
CA ARG A 86 24.91 5.79 -15.73
C ARG A 86 23.82 6.31 -16.67
N LEU A 87 24.07 7.46 -17.30
CA LEU A 87 23.18 8.05 -18.30
C LEU A 87 23.07 7.17 -19.54
N ASP A 88 24.16 6.59 -20.05
CA ASP A 88 24.10 5.75 -21.25
C ASP A 88 23.34 4.44 -20.99
N ARG A 89 23.48 3.84 -19.80
CA ARG A 89 22.67 2.69 -19.41
C ARG A 89 21.19 3.06 -19.34
N ALA A 90 20.85 4.16 -18.67
CA ALA A 90 19.47 4.63 -18.58
C ALA A 90 18.90 4.99 -19.96
N ARG A 91 19.67 5.62 -20.86
CA ARG A 91 19.25 5.93 -22.23
C ARG A 91 18.83 4.66 -22.97
N ARG A 92 19.63 3.58 -22.90
CA ARG A 92 19.29 2.30 -23.55
C ARG A 92 17.98 1.73 -23.03
N VAL A 93 17.77 1.79 -21.71
CA VAL A 93 16.52 1.33 -21.07
C VAL A 93 15.33 2.16 -21.57
N LEU A 94 15.46 3.49 -21.57
CA LEU A 94 14.41 4.42 -21.98
C LEU A 94 14.06 4.32 -23.47
N LEU A 95 15.06 4.19 -24.35
CA LEU A 95 14.82 3.99 -25.78
C LEU A 95 14.20 2.62 -26.07
N LYS A 96 14.61 1.57 -25.34
CA LYS A 96 13.95 0.26 -25.39
C LYS A 96 12.50 0.35 -24.91
N PHE A 97 12.23 1.04 -23.82
CA PHE A 97 10.88 1.30 -23.33
C PHE A 97 10.03 2.03 -24.38
N LYS A 98 10.53 3.14 -24.95
CA LYS A 98 9.87 3.88 -26.05
C LYS A 98 9.54 2.95 -27.22
N SER A 99 10.46 2.07 -27.57
CA SER A 99 10.24 1.13 -28.68
C SER A 99 9.15 0.08 -28.41
N ASN A 100 8.70 -0.10 -27.17
CA ASN A 100 7.72 -1.12 -26.78
C ASN A 100 6.35 -0.56 -26.41
N ILE A 101 6.18 0.77 -26.42
CA ILE A 101 4.92 1.41 -26.07
C ILE A 101 4.21 2.03 -27.27
N TYR A 102 2.90 2.19 -27.14
CA TYR A 102 2.10 3.14 -27.88
C TYR A 102 1.94 4.42 -27.04
N ASP A 103 2.38 5.55 -27.60
CA ASP A 103 2.36 6.87 -26.98
C ASP A 103 1.37 7.79 -27.72
N PRO A 104 0.10 7.87 -27.26
CA PRO A 104 -0.92 8.65 -27.96
C PRO A 104 -0.70 10.16 -27.88
N THR A 105 0.17 10.62 -26.99
CA THR A 105 0.42 12.05 -26.74
C THR A 105 1.69 12.55 -27.43
N GLY A 106 2.50 11.66 -27.99
CA GLY A 106 3.83 12.00 -28.49
C GLY A 106 4.77 12.51 -27.41
N TYR A 107 4.54 12.15 -26.14
CA TYR A 107 5.35 12.61 -25.00
C TYR A 107 6.83 12.23 -25.15
N THR A 108 7.10 11.03 -25.67
CA THR A 108 8.44 10.49 -25.90
C THR A 108 9.06 10.95 -27.23
N SER A 109 8.45 11.89 -27.94
CA SER A 109 8.90 12.35 -29.28
C SER A 109 10.36 12.79 -29.31
N ASN A 110 10.85 13.46 -28.25
CA ASN A 110 12.22 13.97 -28.19
C ASN A 110 13.27 12.93 -27.73
N TRP A 111 12.88 11.70 -27.40
CA TRP A 111 13.79 10.64 -26.98
C TRP A 111 14.48 10.01 -28.21
N ASN A 112 15.77 10.26 -28.39
CA ASN A 112 16.58 9.66 -29.45
C ASN A 112 18.06 9.60 -29.02
N GLU A 113 18.90 8.95 -29.83
CA GLU A 113 20.32 8.74 -29.52
C GLU A 113 21.14 10.05 -29.48
N ASN A 114 20.69 11.10 -30.18
CA ASN A 114 21.41 12.37 -30.29
C ASN A 114 20.99 13.39 -29.22
N THR A 115 19.90 13.13 -28.49
CA THR A 115 19.43 13.98 -27.41
C THR A 115 20.06 13.54 -26.08
N ASP A 116 20.52 14.50 -25.28
CA ASP A 116 20.93 14.25 -23.88
C ASP A 116 19.74 13.60 -23.14
N THR A 117 20.00 12.48 -22.46
CA THR A 117 18.98 11.74 -21.69
C THR A 117 18.29 12.62 -20.67
N CYS A 118 19.00 13.59 -20.10
CA CYS A 118 18.44 14.54 -19.13
C CYS A 118 17.46 15.55 -19.75
N ASN A 119 17.45 15.68 -21.08
CA ASN A 119 16.52 16.54 -21.80
C ASN A 119 15.30 15.76 -22.32
N PHE A 120 15.24 14.43 -22.13
CA PHE A 120 14.06 13.64 -22.47
C PHE A 120 12.86 14.11 -21.64
N HIS A 121 11.68 14.25 -22.27
CA HIS A 121 10.48 14.60 -21.51
C HIS A 121 10.19 13.57 -20.41
N GLY A 122 9.88 14.05 -19.21
CA GLY A 122 9.55 13.22 -18.05
C GLY A 122 10.74 12.56 -17.38
N ILE A 123 11.97 12.87 -17.81
CA ILE A 123 13.20 12.37 -17.20
C ILE A 123 13.82 13.47 -16.36
N LEU A 124 14.04 13.19 -15.07
CA LEU A 124 14.78 14.08 -14.19
C LEU A 124 16.14 13.47 -13.91
N CYS A 125 17.19 14.27 -14.10
CA CYS A 125 18.55 13.90 -13.75
C CYS A 125 19.01 14.59 -12.47
N GLY A 126 19.90 13.92 -11.75
CA GLY A 126 20.59 14.46 -10.59
C GLY A 126 22.08 14.09 -10.60
N ILE A 127 22.85 14.74 -9.72
CA ILE A 127 24.22 14.33 -9.44
C ILE A 127 24.16 13.10 -8.55
N PHE A 128 24.81 12.01 -8.95
CA PHE A 128 24.85 10.80 -8.16
C PHE A 128 25.68 11.03 -6.88
N PRO A 129 25.19 10.63 -5.70
CA PRO A 129 25.85 10.97 -4.43
C PRO A 129 27.29 10.49 -4.35
N ASN A 130 28.16 11.35 -3.80
CA ASN A 130 29.61 11.15 -3.66
C ASN A 130 30.37 11.01 -4.98
N THR A 131 29.78 11.40 -6.11
CA THR A 131 30.48 11.50 -7.40
C THR A 131 30.14 12.82 -8.09
N ASN A 132 30.81 13.10 -9.21
CA ASN A 132 30.45 14.22 -10.09
C ASN A 132 29.61 13.75 -11.29
N ASP A 133 29.20 12.48 -11.30
CA ASP A 133 28.50 11.88 -12.43
C ASP A 133 27.01 12.18 -12.35
N ARG A 134 26.41 12.51 -13.49
CA ARG A 134 24.94 12.60 -13.60
C ARG A 134 24.33 11.22 -13.75
N ALA A 135 23.12 11.07 -13.24
CA ALA A 135 22.29 9.88 -13.41
C ALA A 135 20.81 10.27 -13.58
N VAL A 136 20.02 9.38 -14.17
CA VAL A 136 18.56 9.53 -14.19
C VAL A 136 18.05 9.26 -12.78
N ALA A 137 17.61 10.32 -12.12
CA ALA A 137 17.15 10.32 -10.74
C ALA A 137 15.64 10.09 -10.64
N GLY A 138 14.85 10.30 -11.70
CA GLY A 138 13.42 10.06 -11.62
C GLY A 138 12.71 10.04 -12.95
N LEU A 139 11.60 9.31 -12.97
CA LEU A 139 10.72 9.16 -14.12
C LEU A 139 9.32 9.67 -13.74
N ASP A 140 8.79 10.62 -14.51
CA ASP A 140 7.42 11.10 -14.39
C ASP A 140 6.69 10.96 -15.74
N PHE A 141 5.84 9.93 -15.80
CA PHE A 141 4.97 9.61 -16.93
C PHE A 141 3.50 9.71 -16.54
N ASN A 142 3.15 10.60 -15.60
CA ASN A 142 1.78 10.73 -15.15
C ASN A 142 0.84 11.18 -16.28
N GLN A 143 -0.31 10.49 -16.38
CA GLN A 143 -1.42 10.79 -17.28
C GLN A 143 -1.07 10.81 -18.76
N LYS A 144 -0.02 10.07 -19.17
CA LYS A 144 0.38 9.98 -20.58
C LYS A 144 -0.41 8.95 -21.38
N LYS A 145 -1.21 8.11 -20.69
CA LYS A 145 -2.02 7.06 -21.30
C LYS A 145 -1.17 6.10 -22.15
N PHE A 146 0.07 5.86 -21.73
CA PHE A 146 0.95 4.89 -22.37
C PHE A 146 0.33 3.51 -22.34
N GLN A 147 0.40 2.81 -23.46
CA GLN A 147 -0.04 1.43 -23.62
C GLN A 147 1.13 0.60 -24.15
N GLY A 148 1.08 -0.71 -23.97
CA GLY A 148 1.92 -1.62 -24.73
C GLY A 148 1.58 -1.53 -26.21
N LYS A 149 2.50 -1.93 -27.09
CA LYS A 149 2.19 -2.12 -28.51
C LYS A 149 0.96 -3.03 -28.68
N ASN A 150 0.16 -2.76 -29.72
CA ASN A 150 -1.11 -3.46 -29.99
C ASN A 150 -2.18 -3.30 -28.90
N CYS A 151 -2.19 -2.16 -28.20
CA CYS A 151 -3.13 -1.85 -27.11
C CYS A 151 -3.01 -2.80 -25.90
N ASP A 152 -1.84 -3.41 -25.72
CA ASP A 152 -1.57 -4.28 -24.58
C ASP A 152 -1.15 -3.47 -23.34
N THR A 153 -0.82 -4.16 -22.26
CA THR A 153 -0.27 -3.65 -21.02
C THR A 153 1.25 -3.49 -21.07
N ILE A 154 1.80 -2.65 -20.19
CA ILE A 154 3.24 -2.35 -20.11
C ILE A 154 3.84 -3.03 -18.88
N PRO A 155 4.83 -3.92 -19.01
CA PRO A 155 5.40 -4.56 -17.83
C PRO A 155 6.18 -3.52 -17.01
N LEU A 156 6.04 -3.55 -15.68
CA LEU A 156 6.93 -2.80 -14.77
C LEU A 156 8.39 -3.25 -14.95
N LYS A 157 8.58 -4.55 -15.12
CA LYS A 157 9.86 -5.15 -15.46
C LYS A 157 10.36 -4.62 -16.82
N GLY A 158 11.62 -4.27 -16.88
CA GLY A 158 12.28 -3.67 -18.03
C GLY A 158 12.59 -2.19 -17.82
N ILE A 159 11.68 -1.44 -17.17
CA ILE A 159 11.85 0.00 -16.92
C ILE A 159 12.14 0.29 -15.45
N LEU A 160 11.49 -0.40 -14.53
CA LEU A 160 11.63 -0.16 -13.09
C LEU A 160 12.82 -0.88 -12.46
N ASP A 161 13.34 -1.95 -13.07
CA ASP A 161 14.43 -2.79 -12.53
C ASP A 161 15.81 -2.48 -13.12
N GLN A 162 15.91 -1.67 -14.18
CA GLN A 162 17.17 -1.45 -14.92
C GLN A 162 17.80 -0.06 -14.75
N ILE A 163 17.23 0.79 -13.89
CA ILE A 163 17.78 2.12 -13.56
C ILE A 163 17.91 2.22 -12.03
N GLU A 164 19.04 1.73 -11.50
CA GLU A 164 19.28 1.61 -10.06
C GLU A 164 19.41 2.96 -9.33
N GLU A 165 19.61 4.03 -10.09
CA GLU A 165 19.77 5.40 -9.58
C GLU A 165 18.45 6.12 -9.31
N LEU A 166 17.30 5.48 -9.59
CA LEU A 166 16.00 6.10 -9.39
C LEU A 166 15.75 6.48 -7.94
N THR A 167 15.18 7.67 -7.78
CA THR A 167 14.70 8.23 -6.53
C THR A 167 13.18 8.27 -6.48
N PHE A 168 12.54 8.41 -7.63
CA PHE A 168 11.09 8.28 -7.76
C PHE A 168 10.69 7.67 -9.10
N PHE A 169 9.54 6.99 -9.09
CA PHE A 169 8.91 6.43 -10.28
C PHE A 169 7.42 6.71 -10.27
N HIS A 170 6.99 7.69 -11.08
CA HIS A 170 5.61 8.15 -11.15
C HIS A 170 5.00 7.82 -12.51
N VAL A 171 4.04 6.91 -12.53
CA VAL A 171 3.41 6.43 -13.75
C VAL A 171 1.89 6.37 -13.64
N ASN A 172 1.29 7.29 -12.88
CA ASN A 172 -0.14 7.37 -12.70
C ASN A 172 -0.90 7.40 -14.04
N SER A 173 -2.05 6.73 -14.12
CA SER A 173 -2.96 6.80 -15.28
C SER A 173 -2.32 6.35 -16.60
N ASN A 174 -1.77 5.13 -16.59
CA ASN A 174 -1.23 4.42 -17.75
C ASN A 174 -1.74 2.96 -17.75
N SER A 175 -1.15 2.10 -18.59
CA SER A 175 -1.49 0.68 -18.68
C SER A 175 -0.42 -0.26 -18.12
N PHE A 176 0.28 0.13 -17.04
CA PHE A 176 1.31 -0.75 -16.44
C PHE A 176 0.69 -2.00 -15.78
N TYR A 177 1.37 -3.14 -15.88
CA TYR A 177 0.99 -4.42 -15.27
C TYR A 177 2.21 -5.16 -14.69
N GLY A 178 1.94 -6.31 -14.06
CA GLY A 178 2.95 -7.18 -13.48
C GLY A 178 3.25 -6.84 -12.02
N SER A 179 4.12 -7.63 -11.40
CA SER A 179 4.59 -7.38 -10.05
C SER A 179 5.74 -6.38 -10.05
N ILE A 180 5.94 -5.74 -8.90
CA ILE A 180 7.12 -4.92 -8.66
C ILE A 180 8.36 -5.83 -8.65
N PRO A 181 9.41 -5.54 -9.43
CA PRO A 181 10.62 -6.37 -9.46
C PRO A 181 11.40 -6.31 -8.13
N LYS A 182 11.98 -7.42 -7.69
CA LYS A 182 12.77 -7.49 -6.44
C LYS A 182 14.01 -6.59 -6.43
N GLU A 183 14.49 -6.22 -7.60
CA GLU A 183 15.68 -5.40 -7.81
C GLU A 183 15.55 -4.02 -7.16
N ILE A 184 14.32 -3.50 -6.98
CA ILE A 184 14.09 -2.21 -6.32
C ILE A 184 14.58 -2.18 -4.87
N THR A 185 14.73 -3.35 -4.22
CA THR A 185 15.26 -3.47 -2.86
C THR A 185 16.72 -3.02 -2.74
N ASN A 186 17.45 -3.03 -3.87
CA ASN A 186 18.83 -2.58 -3.94
C ASN A 186 18.94 -1.07 -4.18
N TYR A 187 17.84 -0.38 -4.50
CA TYR A 187 17.88 1.02 -4.88
C TYR A 187 18.11 1.86 -3.63
N LYS A 188 19.29 2.50 -3.58
CA LYS A 188 19.79 3.16 -2.38
C LYS A 188 19.03 4.44 -2.02
N TYR A 189 18.42 5.08 -3.01
CA TYR A 189 17.81 6.40 -2.88
C TYR A 189 16.35 6.42 -3.35
N PHE A 190 15.67 5.27 -3.38
CA PHE A 190 14.29 5.17 -3.88
C PHE A 190 13.27 5.59 -2.82
N TYR A 191 12.72 6.78 -2.96
CA TYR A 191 11.86 7.46 -1.98
C TYR A 191 10.37 7.37 -2.32
N GLU A 192 10.02 7.49 -3.60
CA GLU A 192 8.62 7.63 -4.02
C GLU A 192 8.25 6.65 -5.14
N LEU A 193 7.17 5.90 -4.92
CA LEU A 193 6.61 4.99 -5.91
C LEU A 193 5.13 5.28 -6.10
N ASP A 194 4.77 5.78 -7.29
CA ASP A 194 3.40 6.01 -7.71
C ASP A 194 3.06 5.13 -8.92
N LEU A 195 2.31 4.06 -8.65
CA LEU A 195 1.76 3.14 -9.65
C LEU A 195 0.23 3.25 -9.73
N SER A 196 -0.34 4.34 -9.26
CA SER A 196 -1.79 4.48 -9.17
C SER A 196 -2.48 4.52 -10.54
N ASN A 197 -3.73 4.08 -10.60
CA ASN A 197 -4.53 4.04 -11.83
C ASN A 197 -3.82 3.32 -13.00
N ASN A 198 -3.43 2.07 -12.75
CA ASN A 198 -2.81 1.18 -13.73
C ASN A 198 -3.59 -0.15 -13.81
N LYS A 199 -2.97 -1.20 -14.36
CA LYS A 199 -3.56 -2.53 -14.54
C LYS A 199 -2.86 -3.59 -13.68
N LEU A 200 -2.31 -3.19 -12.52
CA LEU A 200 -1.64 -4.13 -11.62
C LEU A 200 -2.63 -5.15 -11.06
N VAL A 201 -2.21 -6.41 -11.02
CA VAL A 201 -2.96 -7.58 -10.53
C VAL A 201 -2.07 -8.40 -9.59
N GLY A 202 -2.65 -9.36 -8.88
CA GLY A 202 -1.92 -10.22 -7.93
C GLY A 202 -1.99 -9.69 -6.51
N GLU A 203 -1.11 -10.18 -5.63
CA GLU A 203 -1.07 -9.78 -4.22
C GLU A 203 -0.37 -8.43 -4.00
N PHE A 204 -0.39 -7.96 -2.75
CA PHE A 204 0.42 -6.82 -2.34
C PHE A 204 1.92 -7.05 -2.66
N PRO A 205 2.61 -6.09 -3.31
CA PRO A 205 4.01 -6.26 -3.69
C PRO A 205 4.93 -6.16 -2.47
N LYS A 206 5.38 -7.30 -1.95
CA LYS A 206 6.15 -7.39 -0.69
C LYS A 206 7.53 -6.74 -0.81
N GLU A 207 8.07 -6.64 -2.02
CA GLU A 207 9.36 -6.04 -2.33
C GLU A 207 9.48 -4.58 -1.84
N VAL A 208 8.37 -3.83 -1.81
CA VAL A 208 8.37 -2.43 -1.32
C VAL A 208 8.65 -2.35 0.19
N LEU A 209 8.40 -3.44 0.93
CA LEU A 209 8.63 -3.51 2.37
C LEU A 209 10.12 -3.58 2.68
N ASP A 210 10.91 -4.16 1.77
CA ASP A 210 12.36 -4.30 1.89
C ASP A 210 13.12 -3.10 1.30
N SER A 211 12.45 -2.19 0.59
CA SER A 211 13.06 -0.96 0.05
C SER A 211 13.55 -0.03 1.17
N LYS A 212 14.84 0.30 1.20
CA LYS A 212 15.49 0.92 2.37
C LYS A 212 15.04 2.35 2.69
N GLN A 213 14.59 3.10 1.69
CA GLN A 213 14.35 4.54 1.80
C GLN A 213 12.94 4.96 1.34
N LEU A 214 12.07 4.00 0.98
CA LEU A 214 10.74 4.33 0.49
C LEU A 214 9.91 5.02 1.58
N VAL A 215 9.41 6.20 1.28
CA VAL A 215 8.56 7.02 2.17
C VAL A 215 7.16 7.27 1.61
N PHE A 216 6.98 7.15 0.29
CA PHE A 216 5.70 7.34 -0.39
C PHE A 216 5.36 6.11 -1.24
N LEU A 217 4.20 5.51 -0.97
CA LEU A 217 3.68 4.38 -1.74
C LEU A 217 2.23 4.64 -2.17
N ASP A 218 2.01 4.71 -3.48
CA ASP A 218 0.70 4.83 -4.08
C ASP A 218 0.41 3.70 -5.07
N LEU A 219 -0.54 2.84 -4.69
CA LEU A 219 -1.04 1.69 -5.45
C LEU A 219 -2.53 1.83 -5.77
N ARG A 220 -3.12 3.02 -5.62
CA ARG A 220 -4.57 3.22 -5.76
C ARG A 220 -5.08 2.84 -7.15
N PHE A 221 -6.37 2.51 -7.25
CA PHE A 221 -7.03 2.25 -8.53
C PHE A 221 -6.32 1.18 -9.37
N ASN A 222 -6.04 0.05 -8.74
CA ASN A 222 -5.51 -1.14 -9.40
C ASN A 222 -6.44 -2.34 -9.14
N GLN A 223 -6.00 -3.55 -9.45
CA GLN A 223 -6.76 -4.78 -9.24
C GLN A 223 -6.06 -5.75 -8.29
N LEU A 224 -5.28 -5.21 -7.34
CA LEU A 224 -4.55 -6.00 -6.35
C LEU A 224 -5.51 -6.70 -5.39
N THR A 225 -5.21 -7.94 -5.04
CA THR A 225 -6.03 -8.86 -4.24
C THR A 225 -5.27 -9.36 -3.01
N GLY A 226 -5.89 -10.21 -2.21
CA GLY A 226 -5.23 -10.89 -1.08
C GLY A 226 -5.07 -9.99 0.13
N SER A 227 -4.07 -10.28 0.95
CA SER A 227 -3.78 -9.61 2.21
C SER A 227 -2.74 -8.49 2.07
N VAL A 228 -2.83 -7.50 2.95
CA VAL A 228 -1.80 -6.48 3.16
C VAL A 228 -0.90 -6.95 4.31
N PRO A 229 0.39 -7.21 4.06
CA PRO A 229 1.30 -7.75 5.07
C PRO A 229 1.42 -6.85 6.30
N SER A 230 1.44 -7.47 7.49
CA SER A 230 1.57 -6.75 8.77
C SER A 230 2.82 -5.87 8.87
N GLN A 231 3.88 -6.23 8.14
CA GLN A 231 5.14 -5.50 8.06
C GLN A 231 4.97 -4.09 7.49
N LEU A 232 3.94 -3.85 6.67
CA LEU A 232 3.63 -2.53 6.14
C LEU A 232 3.43 -1.51 7.28
N PHE A 233 2.75 -1.91 8.36
CA PHE A 233 2.48 -1.04 9.52
C PHE A 233 3.69 -0.82 10.43
N LYS A 234 4.86 -1.39 10.09
CA LYS A 234 6.14 -1.09 10.76
C LYS A 234 7.10 -0.36 9.81
N LYS A 235 6.77 -0.26 8.54
CA LYS A 235 7.59 0.42 7.55
C LYS A 235 7.53 1.92 7.77
N ASP A 236 8.67 2.59 7.70
CA ASP A 236 8.78 4.05 7.82
C ASP A 236 8.27 4.78 6.56
N LEU A 237 6.99 4.58 6.25
CA LEU A 237 6.26 5.27 5.19
C LEU A 237 5.51 6.45 5.79
N ASP A 238 5.56 7.59 5.12
CA ASP A 238 4.75 8.75 5.46
C ASP A 238 3.33 8.64 4.85
N VAL A 239 3.27 8.05 3.64
CA VAL A 239 2.06 7.97 2.82
C VAL A 239 1.82 6.53 2.35
N ILE A 240 0.62 6.01 2.64
CA ILE A 240 0.19 4.67 2.24
C ILE A 240 -1.18 4.73 1.57
N PHE A 241 -1.17 4.69 0.24
CA PHE A 241 -2.37 4.82 -0.57
C PHE A 241 -2.65 3.51 -1.31
N ILE A 242 -3.67 2.77 -0.88
CA ILE A 242 -4.04 1.46 -1.45
C ILE A 242 -5.53 1.35 -1.79
N ASN A 243 -6.26 2.46 -1.78
CA ASN A 243 -7.70 2.46 -2.05
C ASN A 243 -8.06 2.03 -3.48
N ASN A 244 -9.30 1.60 -3.65
CA ASN A 244 -9.83 1.14 -4.94
C ASN A 244 -9.00 -0.03 -5.50
N ASN A 245 -8.86 -1.06 -4.67
CA ASN A 245 -8.29 -2.36 -5.01
C ASN A 245 -9.28 -3.45 -4.55
N LYS A 246 -8.82 -4.70 -4.45
CA LYS A 246 -9.60 -5.86 -4.03
C LYS A 246 -8.98 -6.54 -2.80
N PHE A 247 -8.20 -5.82 -1.98
CA PHE A 247 -7.61 -6.37 -0.75
C PHE A 247 -8.69 -6.85 0.22
N SER A 248 -8.47 -7.99 0.87
CA SER A 248 -9.44 -8.65 1.72
C SER A 248 -8.76 -9.27 2.94
N GLN A 249 -8.97 -8.67 4.11
CA GLN A 249 -8.48 -9.17 5.41
C GLN A 249 -9.11 -8.40 6.57
N CYS A 250 -8.91 -8.89 7.79
CA CYS A 250 -9.02 -8.05 8.98
C CYS A 250 -7.79 -7.14 9.09
N LEU A 251 -7.95 -5.94 9.68
CA LEU A 251 -6.79 -5.15 10.07
C LEU A 251 -6.03 -5.88 11.19
N PRO A 252 -4.70 -6.02 11.10
CA PRO A 252 -3.94 -6.74 12.11
C PRO A 252 -3.79 -5.88 13.38
N GLU A 253 -3.61 -6.53 14.53
CA GLU A 253 -3.43 -5.86 15.82
C GLU A 253 -2.24 -4.89 15.84
N ASN A 254 -1.23 -5.06 14.99
CA ASN A 254 -0.11 -4.12 14.89
C ASN A 254 -0.40 -2.89 14.01
N PHE A 255 -1.62 -2.71 13.50
CA PHE A 255 -2.03 -1.57 12.68
C PHE A 255 -1.59 -0.23 13.30
N GLY A 256 -1.82 -0.07 14.60
CA GLY A 256 -1.41 1.10 15.38
C GLY A 256 0.08 1.42 15.44
N SER A 257 0.95 0.52 14.98
CA SER A 257 2.40 0.75 14.94
C SER A 257 2.83 1.62 13.76
N THR A 258 1.89 1.93 12.85
CA THR A 258 2.19 2.66 11.62
C THR A 258 2.76 4.04 11.89
N PRO A 259 3.92 4.40 11.32
CA PRO A 259 4.44 5.77 11.38
C PRO A 259 3.77 6.69 10.35
N ALA A 260 2.91 6.16 9.48
CA ALA A 260 2.27 6.94 8.42
C ALA A 260 1.44 8.11 8.95
N ARG A 261 1.44 9.19 8.18
CA ARG A 261 0.58 10.37 8.40
C ARG A 261 -0.70 10.30 7.60
N TYR A 262 -0.62 9.81 6.36
CA TYR A 262 -1.73 9.76 5.41
C TYR A 262 -1.97 8.32 4.98
N LEU A 263 -3.13 7.77 5.34
CA LEU A 263 -3.48 6.38 5.03
C LEU A 263 -4.90 6.28 4.49
N THR A 264 -5.04 5.67 3.31
CA THR A 264 -6.35 5.39 2.71
C THR A 264 -6.45 3.96 2.22
N PHE A 265 -7.33 3.21 2.90
CA PHE A 265 -7.69 1.82 2.59
C PHE A 265 -9.11 1.73 2.00
N ALA A 266 -9.65 2.89 1.61
CA ALA A 266 -10.97 3.07 1.01
C ALA A 266 -11.27 2.08 -0.13
N HIS A 267 -12.54 1.72 -0.31
CA HIS A 267 -13.01 0.92 -1.45
C HIS A 267 -12.18 -0.37 -1.67
N ASN A 268 -12.16 -1.22 -0.65
CA ASN A 268 -11.55 -2.55 -0.66
C ASN A 268 -12.55 -3.55 -0.02
N ASN A 269 -12.08 -4.75 0.34
CA ASN A 269 -12.85 -5.78 1.03
C ASN A 269 -12.34 -6.02 2.47
N PHE A 270 -11.83 -5.00 3.17
CA PHE A 270 -11.44 -5.17 4.57
C PHE A 270 -12.66 -5.49 5.44
N VAL A 271 -12.52 -6.45 6.35
CA VAL A 271 -13.58 -7.00 7.21
C VAL A 271 -13.18 -6.93 8.69
N GLY A 272 -14.10 -7.31 9.59
CA GLY A 272 -13.85 -7.37 11.02
C GLY A 272 -13.87 -5.99 11.69
N GLU A 273 -13.40 -5.94 12.94
CA GLU A 273 -13.37 -4.72 13.74
C GLU A 273 -12.14 -3.84 13.41
N ILE A 274 -12.26 -2.54 13.66
CA ILE A 274 -11.09 -1.65 13.68
C ILE A 274 -10.32 -1.93 14.98
N PRO A 275 -9.04 -2.35 14.92
CA PRO A 275 -8.30 -2.78 16.10
C PRO A 275 -8.03 -1.60 17.04
N ARG A 276 -8.10 -1.87 18.34
CA ARG A 276 -7.85 -0.87 19.41
C ARG A 276 -6.47 -0.23 19.29
N SER A 277 -5.51 -0.95 18.71
CA SER A 277 -4.17 -0.44 18.48
C SER A 277 -4.15 0.84 17.66
N ILE A 278 -5.18 1.21 16.90
CA ILE A 278 -5.27 2.48 16.18
C ILE A 278 -4.86 3.70 17.04
N GLY A 279 -5.18 3.69 18.34
CA GLY A 279 -4.79 4.75 19.27
C GLY A 279 -3.27 4.91 19.47
N ASN A 280 -2.47 3.88 19.19
CA ASN A 280 -1.00 3.91 19.30
C ASN A 280 -0.36 4.80 18.21
N ALA A 281 -1.04 5.02 17.09
CA ALA A 281 -0.58 5.86 15.99
C ALA A 281 -0.88 7.37 16.21
N ASN A 282 -1.19 7.76 17.45
CA ASN A 282 -1.53 9.14 17.84
C ASN A 282 -0.43 10.19 17.53
N LYS A 283 0.83 9.74 17.37
CA LYS A 283 1.96 10.64 17.13
C LYS A 283 2.05 11.09 15.67
N THR A 284 1.44 10.38 14.73
CA THR A 284 1.68 10.56 13.29
C THR A 284 0.39 10.70 12.49
N LEU A 285 -0.61 9.84 12.71
CA LEU A 285 -1.81 9.80 11.88
C LEU A 285 -2.54 11.15 11.85
N THR A 286 -2.73 11.64 10.63
CA THR A 286 -3.40 12.90 10.31
C THR A 286 -4.70 12.63 9.54
N GLU A 287 -4.68 11.72 8.58
CA GLU A 287 -5.86 11.38 7.78
C GLU A 287 -6.03 9.86 7.71
N VAL A 288 -7.24 9.40 8.09
CA VAL A 288 -7.61 7.98 8.11
C VAL A 288 -8.87 7.79 7.28
N LEU A 289 -8.73 7.14 6.11
CA LEU A 289 -9.84 6.85 5.21
C LEU A 289 -10.07 5.35 5.06
N PHE A 290 -11.17 4.87 5.62
CA PHE A 290 -11.63 3.47 5.61
C PHE A 290 -12.96 3.28 4.88
N LEU A 291 -13.47 4.31 4.20
CA LEU A 291 -14.80 4.25 3.59
C LEU A 291 -14.96 3.09 2.56
N GLY A 292 -16.19 2.65 2.34
CA GLY A 292 -16.51 1.67 1.29
C GLY A 292 -15.82 0.33 1.49
N ASN A 293 -15.76 -0.15 2.73
CA ASN A 293 -15.23 -1.48 3.09
C ASN A 293 -16.35 -2.32 3.72
N LYS A 294 -15.98 -3.42 4.38
CA LYS A 294 -16.89 -4.33 5.09
C LYS A 294 -16.55 -4.37 6.58
N PHE A 295 -16.00 -3.29 7.14
CA PHE A 295 -15.73 -3.21 8.57
C PHE A 295 -17.02 -3.34 9.38
N GLU A 296 -16.94 -4.03 10.51
CA GLU A 296 -18.06 -4.31 11.40
C GLU A 296 -17.66 -4.14 12.88
N GLY A 297 -18.57 -4.42 13.79
CA GLY A 297 -18.36 -4.20 15.23
C GLY A 297 -18.40 -2.72 15.62
N CYS A 298 -17.98 -2.43 16.85
CA CYS A 298 -18.04 -1.08 17.41
C CYS A 298 -16.74 -0.32 17.23
N LEU A 299 -16.83 1.01 17.14
CA LEU A 299 -15.64 1.87 17.14
C LEU A 299 -14.90 1.79 18.48
N PRO A 300 -13.58 1.53 18.49
CA PRO A 300 -12.79 1.53 19.73
C PRO A 300 -12.65 2.96 20.28
N TYR A 301 -12.71 3.11 21.61
CA TYR A 301 -12.55 4.42 22.24
C TYR A 301 -11.13 4.97 22.04
N GLU A 302 -10.15 4.11 21.77
CA GLU A 302 -8.76 4.44 21.52
C GLU A 302 -8.57 5.39 20.33
N ILE A 303 -9.55 5.50 19.42
CA ILE A 303 -9.56 6.55 18.37
C ILE A 303 -9.45 7.95 18.99
N GLY A 304 -10.01 8.17 20.18
CA GLY A 304 -9.89 9.44 20.90
C GLY A 304 -8.45 9.84 21.26
N TYR A 305 -7.46 8.94 21.15
CA TYR A 305 -6.05 9.30 21.30
C TYR A 305 -5.47 10.00 20.06
N LEU A 306 -6.12 9.96 18.89
CA LEU A 306 -5.61 10.53 17.63
C LEU A 306 -5.72 12.07 17.57
N LYS A 307 -4.99 12.77 18.43
CA LYS A 307 -5.03 14.24 18.55
C LYS A 307 -4.55 15.00 17.32
N LYS A 308 -3.79 14.34 16.43
CA LYS A 308 -3.33 14.92 15.17
C LYS A 308 -4.30 14.71 14.01
N ALA A 309 -5.29 13.83 14.16
CA ALA A 309 -6.22 13.52 13.08
C ALA A 309 -7.07 14.75 12.74
N THR A 310 -7.04 15.13 11.46
CA THR A 310 -7.90 16.15 10.86
C THR A 310 -9.06 15.52 10.11
N VAL A 311 -8.90 14.27 9.65
CA VAL A 311 -9.87 13.54 8.84
C VAL A 311 -10.01 12.11 9.31
N PHE A 312 -11.25 11.71 9.55
CA PHE A 312 -11.62 10.34 9.87
C PHE A 312 -12.90 9.98 9.12
N ASP A 313 -12.76 9.13 8.10
CA ASP A 313 -13.88 8.66 7.28
C ASP A 313 -14.00 7.13 7.32
N VAL A 314 -15.07 6.64 7.93
CA VAL A 314 -15.43 5.23 7.98
C VAL A 314 -16.79 4.98 7.31
N SER A 315 -17.23 5.89 6.45
CA SER A 315 -18.53 5.81 5.82
C SER A 315 -18.69 4.58 4.92
N GLN A 316 -19.93 4.16 4.66
CA GLN A 316 -20.21 3.01 3.80
C GLN A 316 -19.51 1.72 4.29
N ASN A 317 -19.75 1.37 5.55
CA ASN A 317 -19.30 0.13 6.18
C ASN A 317 -20.49 -0.55 6.88
N SER A 318 -20.23 -1.58 7.70
CA SER A 318 -21.20 -2.25 8.54
C SER A 318 -20.95 -2.03 10.04
N LEU A 319 -20.26 -0.93 10.39
CA LEU A 319 -19.95 -0.57 11.78
C LEU A 319 -21.22 -0.28 12.57
N THR A 320 -21.22 -0.60 13.86
CA THR A 320 -22.39 -0.49 14.75
C THR A 320 -21.99 0.12 16.09
N GLY A 321 -22.96 0.28 16.99
CA GLY A 321 -22.74 0.81 18.33
C GLY A 321 -22.93 2.33 18.45
N PRO A 322 -22.83 2.86 19.67
CA PRO A 322 -22.73 4.30 19.92
C PRO A 322 -21.39 4.89 19.48
N ILE A 323 -21.36 6.21 19.23
CA ILE A 323 -20.10 6.96 19.10
C ILE A 323 -19.43 7.03 20.48
N PRO A 324 -18.18 6.57 20.66
CA PRO A 324 -17.48 6.66 21.94
C PRO A 324 -17.31 8.12 22.40
N ALA A 325 -17.49 8.38 23.69
CA ALA A 325 -17.34 9.72 24.28
C ALA A 325 -15.92 10.29 24.09
N SER A 326 -14.92 9.41 23.98
CA SER A 326 -13.52 9.72 23.68
C SER A 326 -13.32 10.48 22.37
N PHE A 327 -14.27 10.46 21.42
CA PHE A 327 -14.19 11.25 20.19
C PHE A 327 -14.15 12.76 20.48
N GLY A 328 -14.60 13.18 21.67
CA GLY A 328 -14.38 14.53 22.21
C GLY A 328 -12.93 14.95 22.41
N CYS A 329 -11.99 14.02 22.27
CA CYS A 329 -10.56 14.25 22.42
C CYS A 329 -9.84 14.42 21.07
N LEU A 330 -10.56 14.37 19.95
CA LEU A 330 -10.01 14.58 18.61
C LEU A 330 -9.77 16.08 18.34
N GLU A 331 -8.78 16.66 19.03
CA GLU A 331 -8.54 18.11 19.12
C GLU A 331 -8.43 18.83 17.76
N LYS A 332 -7.95 18.15 16.72
CA LYS A 332 -7.74 18.72 15.37
C LYS A 332 -8.74 18.27 14.31
N ILE A 333 -9.75 17.47 14.67
CA ILE A 333 -10.66 16.91 13.67
C ILE A 333 -11.49 18.00 13.00
N GLN A 334 -11.52 17.97 11.68
CA GLN A 334 -12.29 18.88 10.83
C GLN A 334 -13.31 18.12 10.00
N PHE A 335 -12.97 16.90 9.55
CA PHE A 335 -13.85 16.05 8.75
C PHE A 335 -14.06 14.73 9.47
N LEU A 336 -15.27 14.52 9.99
CA LEU A 336 -15.68 13.27 10.62
C LEU A 336 -16.88 12.70 9.87
N ASN A 337 -16.65 11.64 9.11
CA ASN A 337 -17.68 11.01 8.30
C ASN A 337 -17.95 9.58 8.76
N LEU A 338 -19.12 9.41 9.38
CA LEU A 338 -19.63 8.13 9.90
C LEU A 338 -20.84 7.64 9.09
N ALA A 339 -21.13 8.27 7.95
CA ALA A 339 -22.36 8.04 7.21
C ALA A 339 -22.49 6.61 6.68
N HIS A 340 -23.72 6.15 6.43
CA HIS A 340 -24.03 4.85 5.83
C HIS A 340 -23.39 3.69 6.61
N ASN A 341 -23.72 3.60 7.89
CA ASN A 341 -23.34 2.54 8.81
C ASN A 341 -24.57 2.10 9.63
N LYS A 342 -24.34 1.38 10.72
CA LYS A 342 -25.37 0.92 11.68
C LYS A 342 -25.18 1.58 13.04
N PHE A 343 -24.61 2.78 13.11
CA PHE A 343 -24.43 3.49 14.39
C PHE A 343 -25.77 3.89 15.00
N TYR A 344 -25.86 3.87 16.33
CA TYR A 344 -27.12 4.12 17.04
C TYR A 344 -26.90 4.85 18.36
N GLY A 345 -28.02 5.21 19.01
CA GLY A 345 -28.02 5.90 20.28
C GLY A 345 -27.95 7.42 20.12
N THR A 346 -27.36 8.09 21.10
CA THR A 346 -27.29 9.55 21.15
C THR A 346 -26.00 10.05 20.51
N VAL A 347 -26.08 11.11 19.71
CA VAL A 347 -24.88 11.80 19.21
C VAL A 347 -24.25 12.57 20.36
N PRO A 348 -23.00 12.26 20.79
CA PRO A 348 -22.41 12.86 21.98
C PRO A 348 -22.19 14.36 21.81
N GLU A 349 -22.54 15.14 22.85
CA GLU A 349 -22.29 16.59 22.88
C GLU A 349 -20.81 16.94 22.65
N SER A 350 -19.90 16.05 23.08
CA SER A 350 -18.45 16.25 22.99
C SER A 350 -17.98 16.44 21.57
N VAL A 351 -18.56 15.69 20.64
CA VAL A 351 -18.19 15.72 19.23
C VAL A 351 -18.65 17.04 18.59
N CYS A 352 -19.84 17.51 18.97
CA CYS A 352 -20.45 18.70 18.40
C CYS A 352 -19.84 20.02 18.92
N VAL A 353 -19.05 19.98 20.00
CA VAL A 353 -18.35 21.17 20.52
C VAL A 353 -16.88 21.25 20.11
N LEU A 354 -16.36 20.25 19.37
CA LEU A 354 -14.99 20.28 18.86
C LEU A 354 -14.79 21.52 17.98
N SER A 355 -13.75 22.30 18.28
CA SER A 355 -13.47 23.56 17.58
C SER A 355 -13.28 23.36 16.09
N GLY A 356 -12.58 22.30 15.68
CA GLY A 356 -12.34 21.98 14.27
C GLY A 356 -13.63 21.67 13.50
N ILE A 357 -14.59 20.95 14.13
CA ILE A 357 -15.92 20.71 13.56
C ILE A 357 -16.74 22.00 13.51
N LYS A 358 -16.82 22.71 14.63
CA LYS A 358 -17.70 23.89 14.78
C LYS A 358 -17.34 25.04 13.85
N ASN A 359 -16.05 25.29 13.63
CA ASN A 359 -15.60 26.49 12.94
C ASN A 359 -15.75 26.36 11.43
N ASN A 360 -15.20 25.29 10.81
CA ASN A 360 -15.18 25.11 9.35
C ASN A 360 -15.27 23.62 8.94
N GLY A 361 -15.74 22.74 9.83
CA GLY A 361 -15.68 21.30 9.60
C GLY A 361 -16.90 20.72 8.89
N ASN A 362 -16.90 19.39 8.79
CA ASN A 362 -18.00 18.58 8.31
C ASN A 362 -18.19 17.37 9.24
N LEU A 363 -19.41 17.18 9.72
CA LEU A 363 -19.81 16.03 10.51
C LEU A 363 -20.96 15.32 9.80
N SER A 364 -20.65 14.22 9.09
CA SER A 364 -21.66 13.46 8.39
C SER A 364 -22.03 12.20 9.16
N LEU A 365 -23.27 12.13 9.60
CA LEU A 365 -23.88 11.01 10.33
C LEU A 365 -25.04 10.39 9.55
N ALA A 366 -25.21 10.77 8.28
CA ALA A 366 -26.34 10.38 7.45
C ALA A 366 -26.46 8.85 7.30
N GLY A 367 -27.67 8.33 7.16
CA GLY A 367 -27.88 6.91 6.86
C GLY A 367 -27.53 5.96 8.01
N ASN A 368 -27.66 6.38 9.26
CA ASN A 368 -27.45 5.56 10.47
C ASN A 368 -28.79 5.33 11.21
N TYR A 369 -28.73 4.95 12.49
CA TYR A 369 -29.87 4.71 13.38
C TYR A 369 -29.77 5.52 14.68
N PHE A 370 -29.18 6.74 14.61
CA PHE A 370 -29.17 7.65 15.76
C PHE A 370 -30.59 8.04 16.15
N THR A 371 -30.84 8.18 17.44
CA THR A 371 -32.18 8.45 17.99
C THR A 371 -32.30 9.81 18.66
N LYS A 372 -31.18 10.43 19.04
CA LYS A 372 -31.16 11.71 19.78
C LYS A 372 -29.96 12.57 19.42
N LEU A 373 -30.18 13.88 19.40
CA LEU A 373 -29.15 14.92 19.35
C LEU A 373 -29.09 15.67 20.68
N GLU A 374 -27.88 15.91 21.18
CA GLU A 374 -27.64 16.81 22.32
C GLU A 374 -27.64 18.29 21.92
N PRO A 375 -27.81 19.25 22.86
CA PRO A 375 -28.02 20.67 22.57
C PRO A 375 -27.00 21.30 21.61
N ALA A 376 -25.71 21.07 21.80
CA ALA A 376 -24.68 21.63 20.91
C ALA A 376 -24.82 21.18 19.45
N CYS A 377 -25.27 19.95 19.21
CA CYS A 377 -25.41 19.38 17.87
C CYS A 377 -26.49 20.08 17.04
N TRP A 378 -27.54 20.62 17.68
CA TRP A 378 -28.58 21.37 16.99
C TRP A 378 -28.05 22.62 16.28
N SER A 379 -27.02 23.27 16.84
CA SER A 379 -26.40 24.44 16.21
C SER A 379 -25.64 24.08 14.93
N LEU A 380 -24.97 22.93 14.91
CA LEU A 380 -24.27 22.41 13.74
C LEU A 380 -25.24 22.00 12.63
N LEU A 381 -26.38 21.40 13.00
CA LEU A 381 -27.43 21.02 12.05
C LEU A 381 -28.00 22.25 11.34
N LYS A 382 -28.33 23.31 12.11
CA LYS A 382 -28.82 24.59 11.55
C LYS A 382 -27.80 25.25 10.63
N SER A 383 -26.52 25.09 10.93
CA SER A 383 -25.41 25.66 10.15
C SER A 383 -24.96 24.78 8.98
N LYS A 384 -25.65 23.66 8.71
CA LYS A 384 -25.32 22.68 7.65
C LYS A 384 -23.93 22.04 7.77
N ILE A 385 -23.33 22.07 8.96
CA ILE A 385 -22.08 21.38 9.29
C ILE A 385 -22.36 19.91 9.62
N LEU A 386 -23.50 19.64 10.27
CA LEU A 386 -23.96 18.32 10.66
C LEU A 386 -25.03 17.80 9.70
N ASP A 387 -24.80 16.64 9.09
CA ASP A 387 -25.81 15.89 8.34
C ASP A 387 -26.29 14.68 9.14
N VAL A 388 -27.60 14.64 9.44
CA VAL A 388 -28.29 13.53 10.15
C VAL A 388 -29.46 13.00 9.34
N SER A 389 -29.47 13.21 8.02
CA SER A 389 -30.47 12.64 7.13
C SER A 389 -30.49 11.11 7.22
N ASN A 390 -31.63 10.50 6.94
CA ASN A 390 -31.83 9.05 6.96
C ASN A 390 -31.40 8.37 8.27
N ASN A 391 -31.83 8.93 9.42
CA ASN A 391 -31.62 8.39 10.77
C ASN A 391 -32.96 8.05 11.47
N CYS A 392 -32.94 7.79 12.77
CA CYS A 392 -34.10 7.46 13.59
C CYS A 392 -34.43 8.54 14.62
N ILE A 393 -34.22 9.82 14.29
CA ILE A 393 -34.37 10.95 15.22
C ILE A 393 -35.81 11.50 15.14
N PRO A 394 -36.63 11.37 16.20
CA PRO A 394 -38.02 11.83 16.15
C PRO A 394 -38.12 13.34 15.92
N GLY A 395 -39.06 13.75 15.08
CA GLY A 395 -39.38 15.16 14.82
C GLY A 395 -38.47 15.88 13.81
N LEU A 396 -37.41 15.23 13.30
CA LEU A 396 -36.61 15.76 12.20
C LEU A 396 -37.16 15.34 10.82
N PRO A 397 -36.97 16.15 9.76
CA PRO A 397 -37.30 15.75 8.40
C PRO A 397 -36.30 14.73 7.85
N ASN A 398 -36.68 14.07 6.73
CA ASN A 398 -35.82 13.13 5.98
C ASN A 398 -35.25 12.01 6.86
N GLN A 399 -36.06 11.45 7.75
CA GLN A 399 -35.68 10.33 8.62
C GLN A 399 -36.19 9.00 8.06
N ARG A 400 -35.62 7.90 8.56
CA ARG A 400 -36.07 6.53 8.26
C ARG A 400 -37.52 6.32 8.70
N SER A 401 -38.15 5.31 8.12
CA SER A 401 -39.51 4.94 8.53
C SER A 401 -39.51 4.44 9.97
N LYS A 402 -40.61 4.66 10.69
CA LYS A 402 -40.79 4.14 12.06
C LYS A 402 -40.60 2.62 12.12
N GLN A 403 -41.06 1.91 11.09
CA GLN A 403 -40.91 0.47 10.97
C GLN A 403 -39.42 0.07 10.91
N GLU A 404 -38.64 0.70 10.04
CA GLU A 404 -37.21 0.39 9.89
C GLU A 404 -36.44 0.65 11.19
N CYS A 405 -36.74 1.76 11.87
CA CYS A 405 -36.14 2.09 13.17
C CYS A 405 -36.50 1.08 14.26
N TYR A 406 -37.76 0.65 14.34
CA TYR A 406 -38.22 -0.35 15.30
C TYR A 406 -37.57 -1.72 15.03
N GLU A 407 -37.55 -2.16 13.78
CA GLU A 407 -36.93 -3.42 13.38
C GLU A 407 -35.43 -3.45 13.68
N PHE A 408 -34.73 -2.33 13.49
CA PHE A 408 -33.33 -2.21 13.87
C PHE A 408 -33.16 -2.29 15.39
N GLN A 409 -33.96 -1.55 16.16
CA GLN A 409 -33.89 -1.52 17.62
C GLN A 409 -34.04 -2.92 18.25
N CYS A 410 -34.93 -3.76 17.70
CA CYS A 410 -35.12 -5.14 18.14
C CYS A 410 -33.92 -6.07 17.84
N LYS A 411 -33.03 -5.68 16.93
CA LYS A 411 -31.85 -6.46 16.50
C LYS A 411 -30.54 -5.96 17.07
N ILE A 412 -30.56 -4.86 17.85
CA ILE A 412 -29.34 -4.27 18.41
C ILE A 412 -28.60 -5.28 19.28
N LYS A 413 -27.31 -5.45 18.97
CA LYS A 413 -26.35 -6.12 19.86
C LYS A 413 -25.50 -5.04 20.54
N PRO A 414 -25.38 -5.06 21.88
CA PRO A 414 -24.46 -4.20 22.59
C PRO A 414 -23.02 -4.42 22.14
N CYS A 415 -22.19 -3.38 22.22
CA CYS A 415 -20.76 -3.53 22.03
C CYS A 415 -20.16 -4.45 23.11
N SER A 416 -19.12 -5.20 22.76
CA SER A 416 -18.47 -6.17 23.68
C SER A 416 -17.97 -5.54 24.99
N ASN A 417 -17.64 -4.24 24.98
CA ASN A 417 -17.27 -3.48 26.17
C ASN A 417 -18.03 -2.14 26.24
N PRO A 418 -19.25 -2.10 26.80
CA PRO A 418 -20.04 -0.87 26.85
C PRO A 418 -19.42 0.21 27.75
N GLN A 419 -18.70 -0.19 28.81
CA GLN A 419 -18.08 0.75 29.74
C GLN A 419 -16.98 1.58 29.08
N SER A 420 -16.27 1.03 28.09
CA SER A 420 -15.25 1.80 27.39
C SER A 420 -15.82 2.91 26.52
N LEU A 421 -17.11 2.86 26.17
CA LEU A 421 -17.76 3.90 25.35
C LEU A 421 -17.94 5.22 26.11
N SER A 422 -17.97 5.20 27.45
CA SER A 422 -18.06 6.41 28.28
C SER A 422 -16.69 6.93 28.74
N TYR A 423 -15.61 6.20 28.48
CA TYR A 423 -14.27 6.61 28.86
C TYR A 423 -13.78 7.78 27.99
N VAL A 424 -13.20 8.80 28.63
CA VAL A 424 -12.67 10.01 27.98
C VAL A 424 -11.20 10.18 28.38
N PRO A 425 -10.23 9.93 27.47
CA PRO A 425 -8.80 9.95 27.78
C PRO A 425 -8.18 11.35 27.91
N CYS A 426 -8.94 12.41 27.66
CA CYS A 426 -8.47 13.79 27.71
C CYS A 426 -9.16 14.59 28.83
N LYS A 427 -8.57 15.73 29.20
CA LYS A 427 -9.27 16.67 30.08
C LYS A 427 -10.50 17.21 29.34
N PRO A 428 -11.69 17.26 29.97
CA PRO A 428 -12.87 17.76 29.31
C PRO A 428 -12.65 19.21 28.87
N HIS A 429 -12.92 19.49 27.59
CA HIS A 429 -12.90 20.86 27.08
C HIS A 429 -14.11 21.68 27.58
N TRP A 430 -15.05 21.05 28.28
CA TRP A 430 -16.22 21.70 28.86
C TRP A 430 -15.87 22.36 30.20
N GLY A 431 -15.69 23.68 30.18
CA GLY A 431 -15.62 24.49 31.40
C GLY A 431 -14.59 25.61 31.39
N ASN A 432 -13.61 25.59 30.49
CA ASN A 432 -12.71 26.73 30.32
C ASN A 432 -13.27 27.68 29.27
N LYS A 433 -13.58 28.91 29.69
CA LYS A 433 -13.60 30.09 28.82
C LYS A 433 -12.22 30.22 28.19
N GLN A 434 -11.93 29.48 27.13
CA GLN A 434 -10.77 29.76 26.31
C GLN A 434 -11.06 31.08 25.61
N ASN A 435 -10.24 32.08 25.94
CA ASN A 435 -10.17 33.35 25.26
C ASN A 435 -10.19 33.12 23.76
N ASN A 436 -11.12 33.80 23.09
CA ASN A 436 -11.18 33.89 21.64
C ASN A 436 -9.86 34.47 21.12
N ALA A 437 -8.86 33.62 20.89
CA ALA A 437 -7.80 33.94 19.94
C ALA A 437 -8.48 34.02 18.56
N PRO A 438 -8.16 35.02 17.72
CA PRO A 438 -8.79 35.15 16.41
C PRO A 438 -8.48 33.87 15.63
N ALA A 439 -9.52 33.11 15.28
CA ALA A 439 -9.39 32.08 14.28
C ALA A 439 -8.94 32.76 12.99
N SER A 440 -7.74 32.44 12.52
CA SER A 440 -7.37 32.74 11.14
C SER A 440 -8.46 32.14 10.26
N GLN A 441 -9.05 32.97 9.40
CA GLN A 441 -10.00 32.56 8.38
C GLN A 441 -9.27 31.76 7.29
N GLU A 442 -8.71 30.61 7.65
CA GLU A 442 -8.34 29.60 6.68
C GLU A 442 -9.60 28.78 6.43
N MET A 443 -10.17 28.94 5.23
CA MET A 443 -11.15 27.99 4.70
C MET A 443 -10.61 26.57 4.91
N ALA A 444 -11.44 25.64 5.38
CA ALA A 444 -11.04 24.25 5.53
C ALA A 444 -10.46 23.75 4.21
N THR A 445 -9.16 23.52 4.19
CA THR A 445 -8.48 22.94 3.04
C THR A 445 -8.99 21.52 2.87
N GLU A 446 -9.48 21.16 1.68
CA GLU A 446 -9.90 19.77 1.46
C GLU A 446 -8.74 18.81 1.79
N PRO A 447 -9.03 17.64 2.39
CA PRO A 447 -8.01 16.71 2.83
C PRO A 447 -6.98 16.36 1.77
N VAL A 448 -5.74 16.17 2.20
CA VAL A 448 -4.60 15.82 1.33
C VAL A 448 -4.88 14.52 0.59
N THR A 449 -5.47 13.52 1.26
CA THR A 449 -5.87 12.25 0.67
C THR A 449 -6.95 12.39 -0.40
N TYR A 450 -7.85 13.38 -0.31
CA TYR A 450 -8.80 13.68 -1.38
C TYR A 450 -8.20 14.58 -2.48
N LYS A 451 -7.19 15.43 -2.16
CA LYS A 451 -6.48 16.32 -3.10
C LYS A 451 -5.28 15.72 -3.83
N SER A 452 -4.75 14.60 -3.35
CA SER A 452 -3.56 13.91 -3.89
C SER A 452 -3.75 13.28 -5.28
N LEU A 453 -4.67 13.86 -6.06
CA LEU A 453 -4.75 13.81 -7.52
C LEU A 453 -3.68 14.73 -8.19
N ASN A 454 -2.78 15.36 -7.42
CA ASN A 454 -1.60 16.09 -7.94
C ASN A 454 -0.33 15.79 -7.11
N PRO A 455 0.78 15.30 -7.72
CA PRO A 455 1.84 14.56 -6.99
C PRO A 455 3.00 15.42 -6.45
N HIS A 456 2.91 16.75 -6.34
CA HIS A 456 4.09 17.59 -6.05
C HIS A 456 4.02 18.42 -4.78
N ARG A 457 3.35 17.97 -3.72
CA ARG A 457 3.34 18.68 -2.43
C ARG A 457 3.22 17.77 -1.23
N LEU A 458 4.21 16.91 -0.98
CA LEU A 458 4.34 16.26 0.33
C LEU A 458 5.76 16.39 0.88
N ARG A 459 6.11 17.62 1.24
CA ARG A 459 6.86 17.99 2.45
C ARG A 459 6.56 19.47 2.75
N PRO A 460 6.29 19.87 4.00
CA PRO A 460 6.43 21.26 4.41
C PRO A 460 7.90 21.70 4.41
#